data_AF-A0A3C0UQD0-F1
#
_entry.id   AF-A0A3C0UQD0-F1
#
_cell.length_a   1.000
_cell.length_b   1.000
_cell.length_c   1.000
_cell.angle_alpha   90.00
_cell.angle_beta   90.00
_cell.angle_gamma   90.00
#
_symmetry.space_group_name_H-M   'P 1'
#
loop_
_entity.id
_entity.type
_entity.pdbx_description
1 polymer ?
#
loop_
_entity_poly.entity_id
_entity_poly.type
_entity_poly.pdbx_seq_one_letter_code
_entity_poly.pdbx_strand_id
1 'polypeptide(L)'
;MEPNNPTFAYELEQAVKDGFLVPPKAISVPIKFQRSGIKYADLNEEEKRAYEEQFSDPVTGAFPDEIDAAALNKWLFNTDTVDKVIGHLMEHGLKIEGGDKLAKTIVFARSHTHAKFIEQRFNKQYPAYRGDFLKVIDYQEEKRDDLLNKFKDKAKMPQIAASVDMLDTGIDVPEVCNLVFFKPVRSSAKFWQMIGRGTRLCKDLFGTGQDKKEFVIFDFCENFEFFNAHPKGKEGTNSKSLSQRLFELRLRLALVLLGQEETELKEYGQTLLDQLIKQTQALNGDSFVVRQHWAFVEKYRAPNAWNALSDLDHKELRDHIAPLMLEAEQDELAKRFDTLMLDIQLSVLNGEKKQATLIQKVVATAGKLSKKASLPAVAKKMDTLHQVQQKVFWEGSTILGIEKVRIELRDIIQFLDSENTPIYFTMFEDEFTGKAHEHQLVYHFNDLDAYKRKVEQYLKEQSTHFVIHKLRHNLPITQVELESLDPLLFEQGNLGTKAEFTKAYGEQPLGKFIRSIVGLDIQAAKLAFAEILSHQTFNAQQIKFIDTIINFLTVKGVVEPAMLFESPFTDINSNGIGGLFDNAVATKIINLLETINHNAEAA
;
A
#
# COMPACT_ATOMS: atom_id res chain seq x y z
N MET A 1 -6.04 -26.49 -2.67
CA MET A 1 -6.70 -25.16 -2.66
C MET A 1 -5.59 -24.15 -2.61
N GLU A 2 -5.34 -23.44 -3.72
CA GLU A 2 -4.31 -22.40 -3.72
C GLU A 2 -4.78 -21.20 -2.89
N PRO A 3 -3.92 -20.64 -2.02
CA PRO A 3 -4.21 -19.38 -1.35
C PRO A 3 -4.40 -18.26 -2.37
N ASN A 4 -5.41 -17.40 -2.18
CA ASN A 4 -5.71 -16.18 -2.96
C ASN A 4 -6.47 -16.33 -4.29
N ASN A 5 -7.13 -17.44 -4.58
CA ASN A 5 -8.03 -17.52 -5.75
C ASN A 5 -9.48 -17.82 -5.30
N PRO A 6 -10.36 -16.82 -5.19
CA PRO A 6 -11.75 -17.05 -4.80
C PRO A 6 -12.45 -17.88 -5.88
N THR A 7 -13.01 -19.03 -5.50
CA THR A 7 -13.75 -19.90 -6.43
C THR A 7 -15.11 -19.33 -6.84
N PHE A 8 -15.61 -18.34 -6.10
CA PHE A 8 -16.88 -17.65 -6.32
C PHE A 8 -16.84 -16.29 -5.60
N ALA A 9 -17.38 -15.25 -6.22
CA ALA A 9 -17.51 -13.92 -5.65
C ALA A 9 -18.97 -13.47 -5.75
N TYR A 10 -19.57 -13.13 -4.61
CA TYR A 10 -20.92 -12.55 -4.54
C TYR A 10 -20.82 -11.11 -4.07
N GLU A 11 -20.74 -10.20 -5.03
CA GLU A 11 -20.43 -8.79 -4.80
C GLU A 11 -21.62 -8.01 -4.21
N LEU A 12 -21.31 -6.91 -3.53
CA LEU A 12 -22.32 -6.04 -2.91
C LEU A 12 -23.38 -5.55 -3.91
N GLU A 13 -22.98 -5.21 -5.14
CA GLU A 13 -23.91 -4.77 -6.18
C GLU A 13 -24.91 -5.87 -6.55
N GLN A 14 -24.46 -7.13 -6.63
CA GLN A 14 -25.32 -8.27 -6.92
C GLN A 14 -26.26 -8.57 -5.73
N ALA A 15 -25.73 -8.53 -4.51
CA ALA A 15 -26.52 -8.72 -3.29
C ALA A 15 -27.63 -7.67 -3.12
N VAL A 16 -27.38 -6.43 -3.57
CA VAL A 16 -28.39 -5.37 -3.60
C VAL A 16 -29.43 -5.62 -4.69
N LYS A 17 -29.01 -6.00 -5.91
CA LYS A 17 -29.93 -6.32 -7.03
C LYS A 17 -30.87 -7.48 -6.70
N ASP A 18 -30.36 -8.49 -6.02
CA ASP A 18 -31.12 -9.67 -5.60
C ASP A 18 -31.99 -9.42 -4.35
N GLY A 19 -31.91 -8.22 -3.76
CA GLY A 19 -32.72 -7.81 -2.61
C GLY A 19 -32.28 -8.41 -1.27
N PHE A 20 -31.05 -8.94 -1.17
CA PHE A 20 -30.49 -9.45 0.09
C PHE A 20 -29.84 -8.36 0.94
N LEU A 21 -29.47 -7.22 0.34
CA LEU A 21 -28.90 -6.05 1.00
C LEU A 21 -29.57 -4.76 0.52
N VAL A 22 -29.54 -3.72 1.35
CA VAL A 22 -29.95 -2.36 0.96
C VAL A 22 -28.77 -1.56 0.38
N PRO A 23 -29.02 -0.72 -0.64
CA PRO A 23 -28.00 0.15 -1.22
C PRO A 23 -27.59 1.29 -0.26
N PRO A 24 -26.31 1.74 -0.34
CA PRO A 24 -25.87 3.00 0.24
C PRO A 24 -26.31 4.21 -0.61
N LYS A 25 -26.61 5.32 0.07
CA LYS A 25 -26.63 6.67 -0.47
C LYS A 25 -25.40 7.41 0.05
N ALA A 26 -24.36 7.49 -0.78
CA ALA A 26 -23.07 8.08 -0.41
C ALA A 26 -23.07 9.60 -0.68
N ILE A 27 -22.83 10.39 0.36
CA ILE A 27 -22.86 11.85 0.31
C ILE A 27 -21.49 12.38 0.73
N SER A 28 -20.77 13.04 -0.19
CA SER A 28 -19.54 13.77 0.12
C SER A 28 -19.90 15.16 0.63
N VAL A 29 -19.41 15.51 1.82
CA VAL A 29 -19.68 16.79 2.48
C VAL A 29 -18.37 17.58 2.58
N PRO A 30 -18.16 18.57 1.71
CA PRO A 30 -16.88 19.28 1.65
C PRO A 30 -16.76 20.30 2.79
N ILE A 31 -15.97 19.98 3.81
CA ILE A 31 -15.63 20.89 4.91
C ILE A 31 -14.15 21.33 4.81
N LYS A 32 -13.90 22.64 4.90
CA LYS A 32 -12.62 23.26 4.50
C LYS A 32 -11.44 22.66 5.24
N PHE A 33 -11.44 22.71 6.56
CA PHE A 33 -10.27 22.35 7.35
C PHE A 33 -9.84 20.89 7.14
N GLN A 34 -10.79 19.97 6.94
CA GLN A 34 -10.46 18.56 6.68
C GLN A 34 -9.80 18.34 5.30
N ARG A 35 -10.00 19.27 4.35
CA ARG A 35 -9.46 19.17 2.99
C ARG A 35 -8.17 19.97 2.81
N SER A 36 -8.13 21.21 3.30
CA SER A 36 -7.05 22.17 3.03
C SER A 36 -6.24 22.62 4.24
N GLY A 37 -6.59 22.15 5.45
CA GLY A 37 -5.92 22.58 6.67
C GLY A 37 -6.37 23.96 7.15
N ILE A 38 -5.59 24.55 8.06
CA ILE A 38 -5.85 25.89 8.61
C ILE A 38 -4.75 26.83 8.14
N LYS A 39 -5.15 27.94 7.50
CA LYS A 39 -4.22 28.98 7.04
C LYS A 39 -4.38 30.21 7.92
N TYR A 40 -3.29 30.70 8.49
CA TYR A 40 -3.32 31.88 9.38
C TYR A 40 -3.92 33.12 8.69
N ALA A 41 -3.68 33.29 7.39
CA ALA A 41 -4.22 34.39 6.59
C ALA A 41 -5.76 34.38 6.47
N ASP A 42 -6.39 33.22 6.62
CA ASP A 42 -7.84 33.04 6.49
C ASP A 42 -8.58 33.23 7.84
N LEU A 43 -7.84 33.33 8.95
CA LEU A 43 -8.41 33.48 10.30
C LEU A 43 -8.80 34.94 10.58
N ASN A 44 -9.83 35.13 11.39
CA ASN A 44 -10.18 36.46 11.90
C ASN A 44 -9.18 36.93 12.99
N GLU A 45 -9.23 38.21 13.38
CA GLU A 45 -8.25 38.79 14.30
C GLU A 45 -8.28 38.17 15.72
N GLU A 46 -9.43 37.67 16.18
CA GLU A 46 -9.51 36.96 17.47
C GLU A 46 -8.90 35.56 17.36
N GLU A 47 -9.17 34.86 16.26
CA GLU A 47 -8.60 33.55 15.96
C GLU A 47 -7.10 33.59 15.74
N LYS A 48 -6.59 34.63 15.06
CA LYS A 48 -5.14 34.84 14.90
C LYS A 48 -4.43 34.96 16.23
N ARG A 49 -4.99 35.71 17.19
CA ARG A 49 -4.43 35.80 18.55
C ARG A 49 -4.43 34.46 19.27
N ALA A 50 -5.54 33.72 19.18
CA ALA A 50 -5.63 32.38 19.77
C ALA A 50 -4.67 31.38 19.10
N TYR A 51 -4.46 31.50 17.79
CA TYR A 51 -3.51 30.71 17.01
C TYR A 51 -2.07 31.01 17.44
N GLU A 52 -1.71 32.29 17.56
CA GLU A 52 -0.40 32.72 18.06
C GLU A 52 -0.15 32.22 19.50
N GLU A 53 -1.14 32.34 20.39
CA GLU A 53 -1.02 31.86 21.76
C GLU A 53 -0.82 30.34 21.85
N GLN A 54 -1.51 29.56 21.01
CA GLN A 54 -1.43 28.10 21.03
C GLN A 54 -0.23 27.52 20.29
N PHE A 55 0.21 28.15 19.18
CA PHE A 55 1.18 27.56 18.27
C PHE A 55 2.50 28.31 18.18
N SER A 56 2.68 29.41 18.92
CA SER A 56 3.98 30.07 19.02
C SER A 56 4.99 29.21 19.77
N ASP A 57 6.20 29.16 19.23
CA ASP A 57 7.34 28.54 19.89
C ASP A 57 7.71 29.38 21.13
N PRO A 58 7.76 28.79 22.35
CA PRO A 58 7.98 29.53 23.58
C PRO A 58 9.33 30.25 23.68
N VAL A 59 10.30 29.91 22.81
CA VAL A 59 11.66 30.43 22.84
C VAL A 59 11.89 31.48 21.75
N THR A 60 11.36 31.25 20.55
CA THR A 60 11.58 32.07 19.37
C THR A 60 10.38 32.98 19.05
N GLY A 61 9.20 32.69 19.60
CA GLY A 61 7.95 33.39 19.28
C GLY A 61 7.43 33.10 17.87
N ALA A 62 8.09 32.25 17.09
CA ALA A 62 7.69 31.90 15.74
C ALA A 62 6.51 30.91 15.77
N PHE A 63 5.55 31.08 14.87
CA PHE A 63 4.41 30.18 14.68
C PHE A 63 4.28 29.82 13.19
N PRO A 64 3.67 28.68 12.84
CA PRO A 64 3.55 28.26 11.44
C PRO A 64 2.48 29.07 10.70
N ASP A 65 2.75 29.46 9.45
CA ASP A 65 1.78 30.16 8.59
C ASP A 65 0.58 29.28 8.20
N GLU A 66 0.76 27.96 8.19
CA GLU A 66 -0.28 26.97 7.91
C GLU A 66 -0.14 25.70 8.75
N ILE A 67 -1.29 25.10 9.09
CA ILE A 67 -1.40 23.76 9.68
C ILE A 67 -2.04 22.83 8.64
N ASP A 68 -1.29 21.82 8.22
CA ASP A 68 -1.74 20.82 7.25
C ASP A 68 -2.96 20.02 7.76
N ALA A 69 -3.84 19.59 6.84
CA ALA A 69 -5.03 18.79 7.15
C ALA A 69 -4.70 17.47 7.88
N ALA A 70 -3.50 16.92 7.74
CA ALA A 70 -3.06 15.74 8.48
C ALA A 70 -2.92 16.00 9.99
N ALA A 71 -2.54 17.22 10.40
CA ALA A 71 -2.47 17.61 11.81
C ALA A 71 -3.85 17.61 12.45
N LEU A 72 -4.84 18.12 11.70
CA LEU A 72 -6.26 18.06 12.03
C LEU A 72 -6.80 16.65 12.13
N ASN A 73 -6.07 15.63 11.68
CA ASN A 73 -6.43 14.22 11.82
C ASN A 73 -5.64 13.49 12.91
N LYS A 74 -4.67 14.17 13.55
CA LYS A 74 -3.74 13.54 14.49
C LYS A 74 -3.79 14.17 15.88
N TRP A 75 -3.58 15.47 15.98
CA TRP A 75 -3.36 16.16 17.27
C TRP A 75 -4.14 17.47 17.43
N LEU A 76 -4.75 18.00 16.36
CA LEU A 76 -5.56 19.22 16.41
C LEU A 76 -7.05 18.91 16.26
N PHE A 77 -7.87 19.36 17.20
CA PHE A 77 -9.33 19.17 17.20
C PHE A 77 -10.04 20.52 17.17
N ASN A 78 -10.67 20.85 16.05
CA ASN A 78 -11.41 22.10 15.93
C ASN A 78 -12.88 21.94 16.34
N THR A 79 -13.34 22.80 17.24
CA THR A 79 -14.69 22.78 17.80
C THR A 79 -15.76 22.99 16.74
N ASP A 80 -15.63 24.02 15.93
CA ASP A 80 -16.64 24.43 14.96
C ASP A 80 -16.82 23.36 13.85
N THR A 81 -15.72 22.74 13.43
CA THR A 81 -15.74 21.57 12.52
C THR A 81 -16.62 20.44 13.08
N VAL A 82 -16.41 20.05 14.34
CA VAL A 82 -17.18 18.96 14.96
C VAL A 82 -18.65 19.36 15.12
N ASP A 83 -18.94 20.60 15.53
CA ASP A 83 -20.31 21.08 15.68
C ASP A 83 -21.05 21.07 14.33
N LYS A 84 -20.40 21.50 13.24
CA LYS A 84 -20.95 21.47 11.87
C LYS A 84 -21.21 20.05 11.37
N VAL A 85 -20.29 19.12 11.63
CA VAL A 85 -20.46 17.69 11.30
C VAL A 85 -21.67 17.11 12.03
N ILE A 86 -21.79 17.36 13.34
CA ILE A 86 -22.92 16.89 14.15
C ILE A 86 -24.23 17.51 13.66
N GLY A 87 -24.24 18.82 13.41
CA GLY A 87 -25.41 19.55 12.91
C GLY A 87 -25.91 18.97 11.59
N HIS A 88 -24.99 18.76 10.64
CA HIS A 88 -25.30 18.16 9.33
C HIS A 88 -25.90 16.76 9.47
N LEU A 89 -25.34 15.91 10.35
CA LEU A 89 -25.89 14.58 10.65
C LEU A 89 -27.32 14.66 11.21
N MET A 90 -27.56 15.54 12.17
CA MET A 90 -28.87 15.65 12.83
C MET A 90 -29.95 16.23 11.90
N GLU A 91 -29.55 17.06 10.95
CA GLU A 91 -30.44 17.65 9.96
C GLU A 91 -30.78 16.66 8.83
N HIS A 92 -29.78 16.01 8.24
CA HIS A 92 -29.92 15.23 7.01
C HIS A 92 -29.92 13.71 7.18
N GLY A 93 -29.56 13.21 8.36
CA GLY A 93 -29.55 11.77 8.64
C GLY A 93 -30.97 11.18 8.63
N LEU A 94 -31.07 9.91 8.26
CA LEU A 94 -32.32 9.16 8.30
C LEU A 94 -32.85 9.08 9.73
N LYS A 95 -34.16 9.26 9.87
CA LYS A 95 -34.88 9.33 11.15
C LYS A 95 -35.96 8.25 11.22
N ILE A 96 -36.20 7.75 12.43
CA ILE A 96 -37.25 6.81 12.78
C ILE A 96 -38.33 7.54 13.60
N GLU A 97 -39.39 6.81 13.98
CA GLU A 97 -40.48 7.35 14.82
C GLU A 97 -41.13 8.57 14.19
N GLY A 98 -41.50 8.48 12.91
CA GLY A 98 -42.17 9.57 12.20
C GLY A 98 -41.28 10.79 11.90
N GLY A 99 -39.97 10.70 12.15
CA GLY A 99 -39.02 11.78 11.92
C GLY A 99 -38.52 12.46 13.20
N ASP A 100 -39.03 12.06 14.37
CA ASP A 100 -38.69 12.70 15.65
C ASP A 100 -37.31 12.30 16.18
N LYS A 101 -36.82 11.11 15.80
CA LYS A 101 -35.57 10.55 16.34
C LYS A 101 -34.62 10.10 15.25
N LEU A 102 -33.33 10.43 15.38
CA LEU A 102 -32.31 9.91 14.48
C LEU A 102 -32.25 8.38 14.55
N ALA A 103 -32.17 7.73 13.40
CA ALA A 103 -31.95 6.29 13.32
C ALA A 103 -30.55 5.93 13.84
N LYS A 104 -30.32 4.63 14.11
CA LYS A 104 -29.03 4.13 14.60
C LYS A 104 -27.91 4.57 13.66
N THR A 105 -26.88 5.17 14.25
CA THR A 105 -25.81 5.85 13.53
C THR A 105 -24.45 5.43 14.07
N ILE A 106 -23.49 5.18 13.17
CA ILE A 106 -22.09 4.95 13.54
C ILE A 106 -21.24 6.11 13.05
N VAL A 107 -20.50 6.74 13.97
CA VAL A 107 -19.50 7.77 13.66
C VAL A 107 -18.11 7.16 13.78
N PHE A 108 -17.41 7.07 12.65
CA PHE A 108 -16.06 6.53 12.58
C PHE A 108 -15.05 7.61 12.93
N ALA A 109 -14.59 7.61 14.18
CA ALA A 109 -13.64 8.57 14.71
C ALA A 109 -12.20 8.06 14.55
N ARG A 110 -11.25 8.99 14.41
CA ARG A 110 -9.82 8.69 14.22
C ARG A 110 -9.10 8.18 15.47
N SER A 111 -9.56 8.55 16.68
CA SER A 111 -8.95 8.17 17.95
C SER A 111 -9.95 8.27 19.09
N HIS A 112 -9.67 7.62 20.23
CA HIS A 112 -10.54 7.66 21.40
C HIS A 112 -10.81 9.10 21.86
N THR A 113 -9.75 9.93 21.90
CA THR A 113 -9.86 11.36 22.20
C THR A 113 -10.80 12.08 21.23
N HIS A 114 -10.75 11.74 19.94
CA HIS A 114 -11.68 12.32 18.97
C HIS A 114 -13.13 11.93 19.26
N ALA A 115 -13.38 10.65 19.52
CA ALA A 115 -14.71 10.14 19.84
C ALA A 115 -15.28 10.81 21.09
N LYS A 116 -14.46 10.97 22.13
CA LYS A 116 -14.82 11.71 23.35
C LYS A 116 -15.12 13.17 23.09
N PHE A 117 -14.32 13.82 22.25
CA PHE A 117 -14.56 15.20 21.88
C PHE A 117 -15.89 15.35 21.12
N ILE A 118 -16.21 14.44 20.20
CA ILE A 118 -17.50 14.38 19.51
C ILE A 118 -18.66 14.20 20.51
N GLU A 119 -18.54 13.26 21.47
CA GLU A 119 -19.53 13.05 22.54
C GLU A 119 -19.73 14.33 23.37
N GLN A 120 -18.65 15.00 23.75
CA GLN A 120 -18.69 16.25 24.52
C GLN A 120 -19.40 17.37 23.74
N ARG A 121 -19.06 17.55 22.46
CA ARG A 121 -19.69 18.56 21.59
C ARG A 121 -21.16 18.27 21.35
N PHE A 122 -21.51 17.01 21.08
CA PHE A 122 -22.89 16.59 20.93
C PHE A 122 -23.72 16.92 22.18
N ASN A 123 -23.23 16.55 23.36
CA ASN A 123 -23.90 16.81 24.64
C ASN A 123 -24.08 18.30 24.95
N LYS A 124 -23.20 19.15 24.41
CA LYS A 124 -23.30 20.61 24.51
C LYS A 124 -24.35 21.18 23.55
N GLN A 125 -24.37 20.71 22.30
CA GLN A 125 -25.28 21.20 21.26
C GLN A 125 -26.72 20.69 21.44
N TYR A 126 -26.90 19.48 21.99
CA TYR A 126 -28.20 18.85 22.21
C TYR A 126 -28.40 18.45 23.68
N PRO A 127 -28.62 19.41 24.60
CA PRO A 127 -28.74 19.12 26.03
C PRO A 127 -29.86 18.14 26.40
N ALA A 128 -30.94 18.10 25.62
CA ALA A 128 -32.06 17.17 25.83
C ALA A 128 -31.67 15.69 25.63
N TYR A 129 -30.61 15.43 24.86
CA TYR A 129 -30.10 14.10 24.57
C TYR A 129 -28.86 13.73 25.39
N ARG A 130 -28.47 14.62 26.30
CA ARG A 130 -27.19 14.56 27.00
C ARG A 130 -27.05 13.26 27.79
N GLY A 131 -25.93 12.60 27.56
CA GLY A 131 -25.47 11.50 28.40
C GLY A 131 -25.91 10.11 27.98
N ASP A 132 -26.88 9.96 27.07
CA ASP A 132 -27.36 8.63 26.64
C ASP A 132 -27.48 8.46 25.12
N PHE A 133 -27.72 9.54 24.36
CA PHE A 133 -28.03 9.42 22.94
C PHE A 133 -26.82 9.13 22.07
N LEU A 134 -25.69 9.79 22.34
CA LEU A 134 -24.39 9.52 21.74
C LEU A 134 -23.46 8.96 22.81
N LYS A 135 -22.84 7.81 22.52
CA LYS A 135 -21.81 7.20 23.36
C LYS A 135 -20.58 6.83 22.55
N VAL A 136 -19.43 6.93 23.20
CA VAL A 136 -18.19 6.32 22.70
C VAL A 136 -18.27 4.81 22.93
N ILE A 137 -17.95 4.03 21.90
CA ILE A 137 -17.86 2.57 21.95
C ILE A 137 -16.55 2.18 21.26
N ASP A 138 -15.49 2.01 22.04
CA ASP A 138 -14.21 1.52 21.56
C ASP A 138 -13.49 0.66 22.62
N TYR A 139 -12.28 0.21 22.33
CA TYR A 139 -11.52 -0.66 23.21
C TYR A 139 -11.06 -0.01 24.51
N GLN A 140 -11.03 1.32 24.60
CA GLN A 140 -10.63 2.07 25.81
C GLN A 140 -11.81 2.31 26.75
N GLU A 141 -13.04 2.08 26.30
CA GLU A 141 -14.22 2.17 27.15
C GLU A 141 -14.41 0.96 28.07
N GLU A 142 -14.44 1.22 29.38
CA GLU A 142 -14.60 0.16 30.39
C GLU A 142 -15.91 -0.62 30.22
N LYS A 143 -17.00 0.06 29.87
CA LYS A 143 -18.34 -0.54 29.70
C LYS A 143 -18.68 -0.84 28.24
N ARG A 144 -17.67 -1.00 27.37
CA ARG A 144 -17.86 -1.19 25.92
C ARG A 144 -18.82 -2.32 25.56
N ASP A 145 -18.75 -3.46 26.26
CA ASP A 145 -19.56 -4.63 25.92
C ASP A 145 -21.05 -4.41 26.25
N ASP A 146 -21.33 -3.75 27.39
CA ASP A 146 -22.68 -3.34 27.78
C ASP A 146 -23.23 -2.29 26.80
N LEU A 147 -22.43 -1.26 26.48
CA LEU A 147 -22.81 -0.23 25.52
C LEU A 147 -23.07 -0.81 24.13
N LEU A 148 -22.24 -1.76 23.69
CA LEU A 148 -22.41 -2.44 22.42
C LEU A 148 -23.69 -3.29 22.39
N ASN A 149 -23.96 -4.06 23.45
CA ASN A 149 -25.18 -4.86 23.57
C ASN A 149 -26.44 -3.98 23.59
N LYS A 150 -26.38 -2.82 24.25
CA LYS A 150 -27.45 -1.83 24.21
C LYS A 150 -27.60 -1.18 22.83
N PHE A 151 -26.49 -0.91 22.13
CA PHE A 151 -26.53 -0.34 20.79
C PHE A 151 -27.18 -1.30 19.78
N LYS A 152 -26.89 -2.61 19.88
CA LYS A 152 -27.51 -3.68 19.08
C LYS A 152 -29.02 -3.83 19.27
N ASP A 153 -29.53 -3.40 20.41
CA ASP A 153 -30.95 -3.48 20.72
C ASP A 153 -31.69 -2.26 20.14
N LYS A 154 -32.60 -2.49 19.19
CA LYS A 154 -33.41 -1.46 18.52
C LYS A 154 -34.11 -0.52 19.51
N ALA A 155 -34.54 -1.03 20.67
CA ALA A 155 -35.31 -0.28 21.65
C ALA A 155 -34.45 0.50 22.66
N LYS A 156 -33.13 0.29 22.69
CA LYS A 156 -32.24 0.88 23.69
C LYS A 156 -31.36 1.98 23.12
N MET A 157 -30.90 2.85 24.03
CA MET A 157 -29.86 3.84 23.78
C MET A 157 -28.47 3.21 23.90
N PRO A 158 -27.45 3.69 23.18
CA PRO A 158 -27.42 4.94 22.40
C PRO A 158 -28.03 4.82 20.99
N GLN A 159 -28.36 5.96 20.36
CA GLN A 159 -28.66 6.04 18.93
C GLN A 159 -27.41 6.29 18.09
N ILE A 160 -26.44 7.02 18.62
CA ILE A 160 -25.17 7.30 17.94
C ILE A 160 -24.03 6.60 18.69
N ALA A 161 -23.29 5.77 17.98
CA ALA A 161 -22.06 5.17 18.48
C ALA A 161 -20.84 5.82 17.81
N ALA A 162 -20.06 6.59 18.56
CA ALA A 162 -18.76 7.08 18.12
C ALA A 162 -17.70 6.01 18.40
N SER A 163 -17.05 5.48 17.37
CA SER A 163 -16.17 4.31 17.48
C SER A 163 -14.84 4.50 16.77
N VAL A 164 -13.83 3.81 17.29
CA VAL A 164 -12.48 3.71 16.75
C VAL A 164 -12.14 2.23 16.59
N ASP A 165 -12.10 1.75 15.34
CA ASP A 165 -11.76 0.38 14.92
C ASP A 165 -12.68 -0.75 15.44
N MET A 166 -13.40 -0.56 16.55
CA MET A 166 -14.23 -1.58 17.19
C MET A 166 -15.47 -1.91 16.37
N LEU A 167 -16.20 -0.90 15.87
CA LEU A 167 -17.36 -1.08 15.00
C LEU A 167 -17.02 -1.29 13.52
N ASP A 168 -15.74 -1.29 13.16
CA ASP A 168 -15.30 -1.47 11.77
C ASP A 168 -15.49 -2.94 11.34
N THR A 169 -15.40 -3.91 12.27
CA THR A 169 -15.51 -5.36 11.99
C THR A 169 -16.43 -6.13 12.94
N GLY A 170 -17.12 -7.17 12.44
CA GLY A 170 -17.73 -8.22 13.28
C GLY A 170 -19.00 -7.88 14.07
N ILE A 171 -19.57 -6.69 13.92
CA ILE A 171 -20.80 -6.26 14.62
C ILE A 171 -21.97 -6.15 13.65
N ASP A 172 -23.08 -6.78 14.00
CA ASP A 172 -24.30 -6.86 13.20
C ASP A 172 -25.44 -6.08 13.91
N VAL A 173 -25.82 -4.93 13.35
CA VAL A 173 -26.92 -4.08 13.82
C VAL A 173 -27.75 -3.67 12.60
N PRO A 174 -28.77 -4.46 12.21
CA PRO A 174 -29.56 -4.21 11.01
C PRO A 174 -30.21 -2.83 10.93
N GLU A 175 -30.49 -2.23 12.09
CA GLU A 175 -31.13 -0.93 12.27
C GLU A 175 -30.25 0.27 11.90
N VAL A 176 -28.94 0.07 11.67
CA VAL A 176 -28.01 1.16 11.32
C VAL A 176 -28.38 1.75 9.97
N CYS A 177 -28.78 3.02 9.97
CA CYS A 177 -29.21 3.75 8.78
C CYS A 177 -28.27 4.89 8.40
N ASN A 178 -27.38 5.33 9.30
CA ASN A 178 -26.45 6.41 9.01
C ASN A 178 -25.02 5.99 9.36
N LEU A 179 -24.09 6.25 8.45
CA LEU A 179 -22.66 6.09 8.67
C LEU A 179 -21.99 7.45 8.48
N VAL A 180 -21.10 7.83 9.40
CA VAL A 180 -20.36 9.11 9.32
C VAL A 180 -18.87 8.83 9.29
N PHE A 181 -18.25 9.13 8.16
CA PHE A 181 -16.82 8.97 7.96
C PHE A 181 -16.15 10.27 8.41
N PHE A 182 -15.70 10.28 9.66
CA PHE A 182 -14.99 11.41 10.27
C PHE A 182 -13.52 11.05 10.59
N LYS A 183 -12.96 10.25 9.69
CA LYS A 183 -11.54 9.90 9.62
C LYS A 183 -11.18 9.55 8.17
N PRO A 184 -9.95 9.84 7.73
CA PRO A 184 -9.42 9.28 6.49
C PRO A 184 -9.25 7.76 6.60
N VAL A 185 -9.70 7.04 5.58
CA VAL A 185 -9.61 5.59 5.43
C VAL A 185 -8.76 5.30 4.22
N ARG A 186 -7.70 4.51 4.41
CA ARG A 186 -6.74 4.21 3.33
C ARG A 186 -6.75 2.74 2.91
N SER A 187 -7.31 1.85 3.72
CA SER A 187 -7.45 0.42 3.39
C SER A 187 -8.80 0.16 2.73
N SER A 188 -8.78 -0.42 1.53
CA SER A 188 -9.99 -0.82 0.79
C SER A 188 -10.85 -1.81 1.59
N ALA A 189 -10.21 -2.79 2.25
CA ALA A 189 -10.89 -3.74 3.12
C ALA A 189 -11.63 -3.02 4.27
N LYS A 190 -10.97 -2.12 5.01
CA LYS A 190 -11.63 -1.35 6.09
C LYS A 190 -12.77 -0.49 5.55
N PHE A 191 -12.56 0.18 4.41
CA PHE A 191 -13.56 1.02 3.77
C PHE A 191 -14.84 0.24 3.45
N TRP A 192 -14.73 -0.90 2.77
CA TRP A 192 -15.88 -1.76 2.46
C TRP A 192 -16.49 -2.42 3.70
N GLN A 193 -15.68 -2.77 4.71
CA GLN A 193 -16.19 -3.27 5.99
C GLN A 193 -17.02 -2.24 6.75
N MET A 194 -16.59 -0.97 6.72
CA MET A 194 -17.33 0.16 7.31
C MET A 194 -18.66 0.38 6.58
N ILE A 195 -18.65 0.42 5.24
CA ILE A 195 -19.88 0.52 4.42
C ILE A 195 -20.84 -0.65 4.71
N GLY A 196 -20.30 -1.86 4.85
CA GLY A 196 -21.07 -3.07 5.14
C GLY A 196 -21.88 -3.01 6.43
N ARG A 197 -21.60 -2.07 7.35
CA ARG A 197 -22.39 -1.88 8.58
C ARG A 197 -23.81 -1.37 8.31
N GLY A 198 -24.05 -0.74 7.17
CA GLY A 198 -25.36 -0.21 6.80
C GLY A 198 -26.19 -1.11 5.88
N THR A 199 -25.60 -2.14 5.27
CA THR A 199 -26.21 -2.85 4.13
C THR A 199 -27.29 -3.86 4.52
N ARG A 200 -27.43 -4.21 5.80
CA ARG A 200 -28.42 -5.18 6.28
C ARG A 200 -29.85 -4.69 6.09
N LEU A 201 -30.73 -5.60 5.69
CA LEU A 201 -32.18 -5.41 5.66
C LEU A 201 -32.73 -5.27 7.09
N CYS A 202 -33.74 -4.42 7.29
CA CYS A 202 -34.45 -4.31 8.56
C CYS A 202 -35.93 -4.03 8.30
N LYS A 203 -36.80 -4.95 8.74
CA LYS A 203 -38.24 -4.82 8.56
C LYS A 203 -38.86 -3.87 9.58
N ASP A 204 -39.92 -3.18 9.18
CA ASP A 204 -40.69 -2.27 10.03
C ASP A 204 -39.80 -1.27 10.79
N LEU A 205 -38.73 -0.79 10.15
CA LEU A 205 -37.76 0.11 10.80
C LEU A 205 -38.33 1.51 10.96
N PHE A 206 -39.02 2.00 9.93
CA PHE A 206 -39.58 3.35 9.90
C PHE A 206 -41.05 3.41 10.35
N GLY A 207 -41.69 2.25 10.52
CA GLY A 207 -43.09 2.09 10.92
C GLY A 207 -43.63 0.75 10.42
N THR A 208 -44.87 0.42 10.78
CA THR A 208 -45.53 -0.81 10.32
C THR A 208 -45.64 -0.83 8.79
N GLY A 209 -45.08 -1.86 8.16
CA GLY A 209 -44.98 -2.03 6.72
C GLY A 209 -43.92 -1.14 6.04
N GLN A 210 -43.10 -0.41 6.82
CA GLN A 210 -42.08 0.50 6.30
C GLN A 210 -40.68 -0.04 6.62
N ASP A 211 -40.21 -0.89 5.73
CA ASP A 211 -38.88 -1.51 5.80
C ASP A 211 -37.77 -0.52 5.44
N LYS A 212 -36.57 -0.85 5.87
CA LYS A 212 -35.35 -0.17 5.43
C LYS A 212 -35.10 -0.43 3.95
N LYS A 213 -35.00 0.66 3.16
CA LYS A 213 -34.74 0.60 1.71
C LYS A 213 -33.36 1.08 1.31
N GLU A 214 -32.75 1.93 2.13
CA GLU A 214 -31.42 2.49 1.90
C GLU A 214 -30.79 2.85 3.25
N PHE A 215 -29.51 3.22 3.22
CA PHE A 215 -28.81 3.86 4.33
C PHE A 215 -27.92 4.97 3.80
N VAL A 216 -27.67 6.00 4.60
CA VAL A 216 -26.91 7.18 4.18
C VAL A 216 -25.49 7.12 4.74
N ILE A 217 -24.51 7.51 3.93
CA ILE A 217 -23.12 7.66 4.35
C ILE A 217 -22.72 9.12 4.14
N PHE A 218 -22.31 9.80 5.20
CA PHE A 218 -21.74 11.14 5.14
C PHE A 218 -20.23 11.06 5.24
N ASP A 219 -19.53 11.54 4.22
CA ASP A 219 -18.07 11.57 4.17
C ASP A 219 -17.54 13.00 4.26
N PHE A 220 -16.83 13.28 5.36
CA PHE A 220 -16.23 14.59 5.64
C PHE A 220 -14.72 14.61 5.36
N CYS A 221 -14.13 13.49 4.94
CA CYS A 221 -12.69 13.29 4.84
C CYS A 221 -12.21 12.82 3.45
N GLU A 222 -13.02 13.00 2.41
CA GLU A 222 -12.68 12.69 1.00
C GLU A 222 -12.29 11.22 0.75
N ASN A 223 -12.93 10.30 1.48
CA ASN A 223 -12.72 8.87 1.30
C ASN A 223 -13.27 8.37 -0.04
N PHE A 224 -14.44 8.86 -0.46
CA PHE A 224 -15.03 8.47 -1.74
C PHE A 224 -14.14 8.88 -2.92
N GLU A 225 -13.68 10.13 -2.91
CA GLU A 225 -12.76 10.68 -3.90
C GLU A 225 -11.44 9.89 -3.90
N PHE A 226 -10.91 9.56 -2.72
CA PHE A 226 -9.69 8.75 -2.60
C PHE A 226 -9.84 7.35 -3.20
N PHE A 227 -10.91 6.61 -2.89
CA PHE A 227 -11.10 5.24 -3.41
C PHE A 227 -11.54 5.21 -4.87
N ASN A 228 -12.14 6.28 -5.39
CA ASN A 228 -12.38 6.39 -6.83
C ASN A 228 -11.05 6.54 -7.60
N ALA A 229 -10.11 7.35 -7.09
CA ALA A 229 -8.78 7.49 -7.67
C ALA A 229 -7.85 6.30 -7.38
N HIS A 230 -8.03 5.64 -6.24
CA HIS A 230 -7.22 4.50 -5.77
C HIS A 230 -8.10 3.32 -5.33
N PRO A 231 -8.67 2.55 -6.27
CA PRO A 231 -9.65 1.49 -5.93
C PRO A 231 -9.12 0.42 -4.97
N LYS A 232 -7.83 0.07 -5.05
CA LYS A 232 -7.19 -0.89 -4.14
C LYS A 232 -6.85 -0.29 -2.76
N GLY A 233 -7.06 1.01 -2.58
CA GLY A 233 -6.58 1.77 -1.44
C GLY A 233 -5.08 1.96 -1.48
N LYS A 234 -4.51 2.35 -0.33
CA LYS A 234 -3.08 2.36 -0.09
C LYS A 234 -2.68 0.95 0.31
N GLU A 235 -2.08 0.20 -0.60
CA GLU A 235 -1.51 -1.11 -0.30
C GLU A 235 -0.54 -0.97 0.88
N GLY A 236 -0.72 -1.81 1.90
CA GLY A 236 0.23 -1.89 2.99
C GLY A 236 1.57 -2.31 2.40
N THR A 237 2.55 -1.42 2.38
CA THR A 237 3.91 -1.87 2.17
C THR A 237 4.23 -2.80 3.33
N ASN A 238 4.65 -4.04 3.05
CA ASN A 238 5.30 -4.87 4.06
C ASN A 238 6.58 -4.14 4.46
N SER A 239 6.46 -3.20 5.39
CA SER A 239 7.57 -2.40 5.86
C SER A 239 8.47 -3.33 6.64
N LYS A 240 9.71 -3.49 6.18
CA LYS A 240 10.73 -4.27 6.87
C LYS A 240 10.80 -3.84 8.34
N SER A 241 10.85 -4.82 9.24
CA SER A 241 11.04 -4.53 10.67
C SER A 241 12.38 -3.82 10.89
N LEU A 242 12.53 -3.07 11.99
CA LEU A 242 13.81 -2.44 12.33
C LEU A 242 14.93 -3.49 12.45
N SER A 243 14.64 -4.65 13.03
CA SER A 243 15.59 -5.77 13.14
C SER A 243 16.00 -6.31 11.77
N GLN A 244 15.06 -6.47 10.83
CA GLN A 244 15.39 -6.85 9.45
C GLN A 244 16.27 -5.80 8.78
N ARG A 245 15.94 -4.52 8.91
CA ARG A 245 16.74 -3.43 8.32
C ARG A 245 18.14 -3.36 8.93
N LEU A 246 18.27 -3.54 10.24
CA LEU A 246 19.55 -3.58 10.94
C LEU A 246 20.41 -4.73 10.43
N PHE A 247 19.84 -5.94 10.31
CA PHE A 247 20.57 -7.08 9.77
C PHE A 247 21.07 -6.80 8.35
N GLU A 248 20.22 -6.27 7.46
CA GLU A 248 20.59 -5.94 6.09
C GLU A 248 21.69 -4.86 6.01
N LEU A 249 21.61 -3.81 6.85
CA LEU A 249 22.62 -2.76 6.91
C LEU A 249 23.95 -3.28 7.45
N ARG A 250 23.93 -4.08 8.53
CA ARG A 250 25.14 -4.71 9.08
C ARG A 250 25.79 -5.64 8.06
N LEU A 251 24.99 -6.43 7.34
CA LEU A 251 25.52 -7.34 6.31
C LEU A 251 26.22 -6.56 5.21
N ARG A 252 25.53 -5.57 4.61
CA ARG A 252 26.13 -4.72 3.57
C ARG A 252 27.38 -4.01 4.06
N LEU A 253 27.32 -3.42 5.25
CA LEU A 253 28.46 -2.71 5.81
C LEU A 253 29.65 -3.62 6.08
N ALA A 254 29.43 -4.80 6.67
CA ALA A 254 30.48 -5.79 6.90
C ALA A 254 31.22 -6.14 5.60
N LEU A 255 30.48 -6.38 4.53
CA LEU A 255 31.03 -6.75 3.23
C LEU A 255 31.85 -5.61 2.59
N VAL A 256 31.33 -4.38 2.63
CA VAL A 256 32.06 -3.21 2.12
C VAL A 256 33.34 -2.97 2.92
N LEU A 257 33.29 -3.15 4.24
CA LEU A 257 34.43 -2.96 5.15
C LEU A 257 35.51 -4.03 4.97
N LEU A 258 35.12 -5.29 4.80
CA LEU A 258 36.06 -6.39 4.54
C LEU A 258 36.82 -6.22 3.22
N GLY A 259 36.24 -5.49 2.25
CA GLY A 259 36.88 -5.13 0.99
C GLY A 259 37.83 -3.92 1.05
N GLN A 260 37.88 -3.17 2.17
CA GLN A 260 38.80 -2.02 2.32
C GLN A 260 40.24 -2.48 2.48
N GLU A 261 41.23 -1.59 2.33
CA GLU A 261 42.64 -1.94 2.56
C GLU A 261 43.03 -1.86 4.04
N GLU A 262 42.45 -0.90 4.76
CA GLU A 262 42.76 -0.59 6.16
C GLU A 262 42.40 -1.74 7.11
N THR A 263 43.36 -2.16 7.94
CA THR A 263 43.20 -3.29 8.87
C THR A 263 42.09 -3.06 9.90
N GLU A 264 42.00 -1.86 10.48
CA GLU A 264 40.98 -1.52 11.49
C GLU A 264 39.55 -1.59 10.91
N LEU A 265 39.38 -1.22 9.64
CA LEU A 265 38.08 -1.32 8.96
C LEU A 265 37.71 -2.79 8.70
N LYS A 266 38.67 -3.63 8.32
CA LYS A 266 38.44 -5.08 8.17
C LYS A 266 38.05 -5.72 9.49
N GLU A 267 38.72 -5.39 10.58
CA GLU A 267 38.39 -5.90 11.92
C GLU A 267 36.98 -5.49 12.36
N TYR A 268 36.58 -4.25 12.09
CA TYR A 268 35.22 -3.79 12.34
C TYR A 268 34.20 -4.55 11.46
N GLY A 269 34.50 -4.73 10.17
CA GLY A 269 33.68 -5.53 9.27
C GLY A 269 33.52 -6.98 9.74
N GLN A 270 34.59 -7.61 10.23
CA GLN A 270 34.56 -8.95 10.79
C GLN A 270 33.71 -9.02 12.06
N THR A 271 33.79 -8.00 12.92
CA THR A 271 32.98 -7.92 14.15
C THR A 271 31.48 -7.88 13.84
N LEU A 272 31.08 -7.12 12.80
CA LEU A 272 29.70 -7.10 12.33
C LEU A 272 29.27 -8.46 11.77
N LEU A 273 30.12 -9.11 10.98
CA LEU A 273 29.84 -10.42 10.40
C LEU A 273 29.65 -11.49 11.49
N ASP A 274 30.55 -11.52 12.48
CA ASP A 274 30.48 -12.43 13.62
C ASP A 274 29.20 -12.24 14.43
N GLN A 275 28.73 -10.99 14.56
CA GLN A 275 27.44 -10.71 15.19
C GLN A 275 26.28 -11.32 14.41
N LEU A 276 26.25 -11.18 13.08
CA LEU A 276 25.19 -11.76 12.24
C LEU A 276 25.19 -13.30 12.26
N ILE A 277 26.37 -13.91 12.27
CA ILE A 277 26.55 -15.36 12.41
C ILE A 277 25.95 -15.83 13.75
N LYS A 278 26.32 -15.17 14.86
CA LYS A 278 25.78 -15.49 16.19
C LYS A 278 24.27 -15.32 16.25
N GLN A 279 23.72 -14.25 15.67
CA GLN A 279 22.26 -14.04 15.60
C GLN A 279 21.56 -15.16 14.83
N THR A 280 22.13 -15.59 13.70
CA THR A 280 21.58 -16.68 12.89
C THR A 280 21.64 -18.02 13.63
N GLN A 281 22.73 -18.29 14.35
CA GLN A 281 22.89 -19.49 15.18
C GLN A 281 21.89 -19.54 16.35
N ALA A 282 21.51 -18.39 16.90
CA ALA A 282 20.57 -18.27 18.00
C ALA A 282 19.09 -18.45 17.59
N LEU A 283 18.77 -18.56 16.29
CA LEU A 283 17.41 -18.80 15.85
C LEU A 283 16.84 -20.09 16.44
N ASN A 284 15.60 -20.05 16.92
CA ASN A 284 14.94 -21.24 17.48
C ASN A 284 14.41 -22.15 16.36
N GLY A 285 15.01 -23.34 16.18
CA GLY A 285 14.59 -24.33 15.19
C GLY A 285 13.20 -24.93 15.41
N ASP A 286 12.63 -24.79 16.61
CA ASP A 286 11.26 -25.22 16.91
C ASP A 286 10.20 -24.19 16.55
N SER A 287 10.59 -22.96 16.24
CA SER A 287 9.66 -21.93 15.79
C SER A 287 9.07 -22.28 14.43
N PHE A 288 7.74 -22.27 14.34
CA PHE A 288 7.02 -22.51 13.09
C PHE A 288 7.49 -21.58 11.95
N VAL A 289 7.76 -20.30 12.27
CA VAL A 289 8.22 -19.32 11.28
C VAL A 289 9.64 -19.64 10.80
N VAL A 290 10.53 -20.05 11.70
CA VAL A 290 11.91 -20.46 11.34
C VAL A 290 11.89 -21.74 10.50
N ARG A 291 11.00 -22.69 10.81
CA ARG A 291 10.86 -23.95 10.06
C ARG A 291 10.45 -23.74 8.60
N GLN A 292 9.69 -22.69 8.28
CA GLN A 292 9.37 -22.35 6.89
C GLN A 292 10.61 -21.99 6.06
N HIS A 293 11.69 -21.57 6.71
CA HIS A 293 12.96 -21.19 6.08
C HIS A 293 14.11 -22.15 6.45
N TRP A 294 13.79 -23.36 6.94
CA TRP A 294 14.75 -24.27 7.58
C TRP A 294 16.00 -24.54 6.73
N ALA A 295 15.84 -24.79 5.43
CA ALA A 295 16.95 -25.09 4.53
C ALA A 295 18.01 -23.97 4.51
N PHE A 296 17.57 -22.71 4.50
CA PHE A 296 18.47 -21.55 4.52
C PHE A 296 19.05 -21.34 5.92
N VAL A 297 18.23 -21.51 6.97
CA VAL A 297 18.69 -21.35 8.35
C VAL A 297 19.80 -22.36 8.65
N GLU A 298 19.62 -23.62 8.26
CA GLU A 298 20.62 -24.67 8.45
C GLU A 298 21.92 -24.37 7.69
N LYS A 299 21.83 -23.90 6.43
CA LYS A 299 22.98 -23.46 5.64
C LYS A 299 23.77 -22.36 6.36
N TYR A 300 23.11 -21.29 6.80
CA TYR A 300 23.76 -20.11 7.37
C TYR A 300 24.03 -20.19 8.89
N ARG A 301 23.63 -21.27 9.58
CA ARG A 301 24.12 -21.57 10.93
C ARG A 301 25.62 -21.87 10.94
N ALA A 302 26.14 -22.44 9.85
CA ALA A 302 27.52 -22.83 9.73
C ALA A 302 28.40 -21.59 9.41
N PRO A 303 29.39 -21.22 10.25
CA PRO A 303 30.19 -20.01 10.03
C PRO A 303 30.92 -19.98 8.68
N ASN A 304 31.34 -21.14 8.19
CA ASN A 304 32.00 -21.29 6.90
C ASN A 304 31.12 -20.91 5.70
N ALA A 305 29.78 -20.95 5.84
CA ALA A 305 28.85 -20.52 4.78
C ALA A 305 28.88 -19.00 4.54
N TRP A 306 29.49 -18.24 5.44
CA TRP A 306 29.65 -16.78 5.33
C TRP A 306 30.98 -16.38 4.70
N ASN A 307 31.86 -17.36 4.42
CA ASN A 307 33.11 -17.12 3.72
C ASN A 307 32.82 -16.90 2.24
N ALA A 308 33.20 -15.74 1.70
CA ALA A 308 33.06 -15.39 0.28
C ALA A 308 31.61 -15.52 -0.26
N LEU A 309 30.67 -14.84 0.40
CA LEU A 309 29.26 -14.77 -0.01
C LEU A 309 29.10 -14.29 -1.46
N SER A 310 28.36 -15.04 -2.28
CA SER A 310 27.98 -14.64 -3.65
C SER A 310 26.72 -13.76 -3.66
N ASP A 311 26.39 -13.13 -4.78
CA ASP A 311 25.14 -12.34 -4.94
C ASP A 311 23.88 -13.16 -4.63
N LEU A 312 23.91 -14.47 -4.95
CA LEU A 312 22.83 -15.39 -4.61
C LEU A 312 22.73 -15.56 -3.09
N ASP A 313 23.85 -15.74 -2.40
CA ASP A 313 23.86 -15.88 -0.94
C ASP A 313 23.35 -14.62 -0.24
N HIS A 314 23.68 -13.44 -0.77
CA HIS A 314 23.16 -12.17 -0.26
C HIS A 314 21.64 -12.09 -0.38
N LYS A 315 21.11 -12.55 -1.52
CA LYS A 315 19.67 -12.61 -1.77
C LYS A 315 19.01 -13.58 -0.79
N GLU A 316 19.57 -14.77 -0.60
CA GLU A 316 19.07 -15.76 0.37
C GLU A 316 19.06 -15.23 1.81
N LEU A 317 20.17 -14.62 2.26
CA LEU A 317 20.26 -14.00 3.58
C LEU A 317 19.22 -12.89 3.76
N ARG A 318 19.01 -12.04 2.75
CA ARG A 318 18.04 -10.95 2.81
C ARG A 318 16.59 -11.43 2.79
N ASP A 319 16.28 -12.42 1.97
CA ASP A 319 14.90 -12.83 1.69
C ASP A 319 14.41 -13.91 2.69
N HIS A 320 15.32 -14.68 3.29
CA HIS A 320 14.97 -15.80 4.18
C HIS A 320 15.51 -15.70 5.60
N ILE A 321 16.66 -15.05 5.82
CA ILE A 321 17.28 -14.96 7.17
C ILE A 321 16.94 -13.64 7.85
N ALA A 322 17.11 -12.51 7.17
CA ALA A 322 16.84 -11.17 7.72
C ALA A 322 15.41 -10.99 8.29
N PRO A 323 14.33 -11.54 7.67
CA PRO A 323 12.97 -11.42 8.22
C PRO A 323 12.77 -12.13 9.56
N LEU A 324 13.63 -13.11 9.88
CA LEU A 324 13.56 -13.90 11.12
C LEU A 324 14.31 -13.23 12.28
N MET A 325 15.02 -12.14 12.02
CA MET A 325 15.92 -11.53 12.99
C MET A 325 15.16 -10.78 14.08
N LEU A 326 15.59 -11.01 15.32
CA LEU A 326 15.17 -10.29 16.50
C LEU A 326 16.40 -9.69 17.18
N GLU A 327 16.32 -8.42 17.57
CA GLU A 327 17.35 -7.81 18.41
C GLU A 327 17.07 -8.16 19.88
N ALA A 328 18.13 -8.50 20.64
CA ALA A 328 18.02 -8.80 22.06
C ALA A 328 17.55 -7.58 22.88
N GLU A 329 18.04 -6.40 22.52
CA GLU A 329 17.61 -5.12 23.07
C GLU A 329 16.23 -4.76 22.52
N GLN A 330 15.29 -4.31 23.36
CA GLN A 330 13.92 -4.00 22.96
C GLN A 330 13.64 -2.50 22.78
N ASP A 331 14.61 -1.62 23.07
CA ASP A 331 14.44 -0.18 22.86
C ASP A 331 14.32 0.14 21.36
N GLU A 332 13.15 0.63 20.95
CA GLU A 332 12.85 1.00 19.58
C GLU A 332 13.67 2.22 19.12
N LEU A 333 13.85 3.22 19.99
CA LEU A 333 14.57 4.44 19.65
C LEU A 333 16.06 4.15 19.45
N ALA A 334 16.64 3.26 20.27
CA ALA A 334 18.00 2.79 20.08
C ALA A 334 18.17 2.07 18.73
N LYS A 335 17.23 1.17 18.35
CA LYS A 335 17.25 0.49 17.04
C LYS A 335 17.15 1.45 15.87
N ARG A 336 16.29 2.47 15.97
CA ARG A 336 16.16 3.52 14.95
C ARG A 336 17.45 4.32 14.82
N PHE A 337 18.07 4.65 15.95
CA PHE A 337 19.35 5.36 15.96
C PHE A 337 20.47 4.51 15.36
N ASP A 338 20.56 3.22 15.72
CA ASP A 338 21.51 2.28 15.13
C ASP A 338 21.32 2.16 13.60
N THR A 339 20.07 2.07 13.13
CA THR A 339 19.74 2.04 11.70
C THR A 339 20.22 3.31 10.99
N LEU A 340 20.00 4.47 11.60
CA LEU A 340 20.43 5.76 11.07
C LEU A 340 21.96 5.85 10.97
N MET A 341 22.67 5.45 12.02
CA MET A 341 24.13 5.53 12.07
C MET A 341 24.81 4.56 11.10
N LEU A 342 24.32 3.31 10.98
CA LEU A 342 24.84 2.35 10.01
C LEU A 342 24.57 2.79 8.56
N ASP A 343 23.42 3.42 8.30
CA ASP A 343 23.11 3.98 6.98
C ASP A 343 24.01 5.18 6.64
N ILE A 344 24.40 5.99 7.63
CA ILE A 344 25.42 7.04 7.45
C ILE A 344 26.77 6.42 7.10
N GLN A 345 27.24 5.42 7.85
CA GLN A 345 28.52 4.76 7.57
C GLN A 345 28.57 4.22 6.13
N LEU A 346 27.50 3.53 5.69
CA LEU A 346 27.36 3.04 4.32
C LEU A 346 27.32 4.18 3.28
N SER A 347 26.55 5.23 3.56
CA SER A 347 26.41 6.36 2.63
C SER A 347 27.73 7.11 2.46
N VAL A 348 28.53 7.23 3.52
CA VAL A 348 29.87 7.83 3.49
C VAL A 348 30.82 6.98 2.66
N LEU A 349 30.86 5.66 2.89
CA LEU A 349 31.71 4.73 2.13
C LEU A 349 31.37 4.73 0.62
N ASN A 350 30.09 4.84 0.27
CA ASN A 350 29.62 4.80 -1.11
C ASN A 350 29.59 6.20 -1.78
N GLY A 351 29.91 7.28 -1.06
CA GLY A 351 29.83 8.65 -1.59
C GLY A 351 28.40 9.12 -1.92
N GLU A 352 27.40 8.62 -1.20
CA GLU A 352 25.99 8.87 -1.50
C GLU A 352 25.53 10.25 -0.96
N LYS A 353 24.85 11.04 -1.81
CA LYS A 353 24.37 12.39 -1.45
C LYS A 353 23.41 12.41 -0.24
N LYS A 354 22.69 11.30 0.01
CA LYS A 354 21.74 11.22 1.14
C LYS A 354 22.42 11.34 2.51
N GLN A 355 23.74 11.14 2.62
CA GLN A 355 24.45 11.27 3.90
C GLN A 355 24.20 12.63 4.59
N ALA A 356 24.09 13.72 3.82
CA ALA A 356 23.90 15.05 4.39
C ALA A 356 22.57 15.17 5.15
N THR A 357 21.49 14.61 4.63
CA THR A 357 20.17 14.63 5.30
C THR A 357 20.12 13.67 6.49
N LEU A 358 20.85 12.55 6.44
CA LEU A 358 20.97 11.64 7.58
C LEU A 358 21.77 12.27 8.73
N ILE A 359 22.90 12.91 8.42
CA ILE A 359 23.74 13.63 9.39
C ILE A 359 22.95 14.74 10.09
N GLN A 360 22.16 15.53 9.34
CA GLN A 360 21.31 16.57 9.93
C GLN A 360 20.34 16.02 10.99
N LYS A 361 19.79 14.81 10.79
CA LYS A 361 18.92 14.16 11.78
C LYS A 361 19.69 13.82 13.05
N VAL A 362 20.93 13.33 12.93
CA VAL A 362 21.81 13.05 14.08
C VAL A 362 22.15 14.33 14.83
N VAL A 363 22.51 15.41 14.12
CA VAL A 363 22.78 16.73 14.71
C VAL A 363 21.57 17.25 15.50
N ALA A 364 20.36 17.18 14.92
CA ALA A 364 19.14 17.59 15.60
C ALA A 364 18.86 16.74 16.86
N THR A 365 19.10 15.43 16.76
CA THR A 365 18.95 14.48 17.88
C THR A 365 19.92 14.81 19.02
N ALA A 366 21.19 15.08 18.68
CA ALA A 366 22.21 15.49 19.65
C ALA A 366 21.86 16.83 20.33
N GLY A 367 21.31 17.79 19.57
CA GLY A 367 20.82 19.05 20.13
C GLY A 367 19.67 18.86 21.13
N LYS A 368 18.72 17.97 20.84
CA LYS A 368 17.63 17.61 21.76
C LYS A 368 18.17 16.94 23.04
N LEU A 369 19.11 16.00 22.91
CA LEU A 369 19.75 15.36 24.07
C LEU A 369 20.56 16.33 24.92
N SER A 370 21.27 17.27 24.31
CA SER A 370 22.09 18.28 25.02
C SER A 370 21.26 19.13 25.98
N LYS A 371 19.98 19.37 25.68
CA LYS A 371 19.05 20.09 26.57
C LYS A 371 18.73 19.31 27.85
N LYS A 372 18.99 18.00 27.89
CA LYS A 372 18.77 17.12 29.04
C LYS A 372 20.05 16.89 29.87
N ALA A 373 20.97 17.85 29.87
CA ALA A 373 22.24 17.79 30.59
C ALA A 373 22.11 17.61 32.12
N SER A 374 20.92 17.85 32.69
CA SER A 374 20.64 17.56 34.11
C SER A 374 20.64 16.05 34.43
N LEU A 375 20.45 15.19 33.43
CA LEU A 375 20.52 13.73 33.61
C LEU A 375 21.99 13.29 33.66
N PRO A 376 22.46 12.59 34.72
CA PRO A 376 23.86 12.19 34.86
C PRO A 376 24.39 11.34 33.69
N ALA A 377 23.53 10.49 33.10
CA ALA A 377 23.90 9.67 31.95
C ALA A 377 24.18 10.52 30.69
N VAL A 378 23.40 11.59 30.49
CA VAL A 378 23.57 12.54 29.37
C VAL A 378 24.79 13.44 29.62
N ALA A 379 24.94 13.94 30.86
CA ALA A 379 26.07 14.78 31.26
C ALA A 379 27.43 14.14 30.94
N LYS A 380 27.55 12.82 31.17
CA LYS A 380 28.77 12.04 30.86
C LYS A 380 29.12 11.98 29.37
N LYS A 381 28.19 12.29 28.47
CA LYS A 381 28.34 12.20 27.01
C LYS A 381 28.28 13.57 26.32
N MET A 382 28.35 14.66 27.10
CA MET A 382 28.24 16.03 26.57
C MET A 382 29.31 16.40 25.56
N ASP A 383 30.55 15.92 25.75
CA ASP A 383 31.64 16.18 24.80
C ASP A 383 31.30 15.63 23.41
N THR A 384 30.82 14.38 23.35
CA THR A 384 30.38 13.73 22.10
C THR A 384 29.19 14.45 21.49
N LEU A 385 28.19 14.83 22.30
CA LEU A 385 27.02 15.59 21.85
C LEU A 385 27.41 16.94 21.24
N HIS A 386 28.39 17.63 21.82
CA HIS A 386 28.90 18.90 21.27
C HIS A 386 29.70 18.69 19.98
N GLN A 387 30.57 17.68 19.92
CA GLN A 387 31.36 17.36 18.72
C GLN A 387 30.46 17.04 17.53
N VAL A 388 29.46 16.19 17.74
CA VAL A 388 28.51 15.77 16.71
C VAL A 388 27.71 16.94 16.12
N GLN A 389 27.50 18.02 16.88
CA GLN A 389 26.81 19.22 16.39
C GLN A 389 27.69 20.12 15.51
N GLN A 390 29.02 19.94 15.52
CA GLN A 390 29.93 20.74 14.72
C GLN A 390 30.08 20.18 13.30
N LYS A 391 29.98 21.06 12.30
CA LYS A 391 30.17 20.67 10.89
C LYS A 391 31.55 20.05 10.63
N VAL A 392 32.58 20.62 11.27
CA VAL A 392 33.98 20.18 11.15
C VAL A 392 34.18 18.72 11.56
N PHE A 393 33.40 18.23 12.54
CA PHE A 393 33.45 16.82 12.93
C PHE A 393 33.12 15.92 11.75
N TRP A 394 32.00 16.18 11.06
CA TRP A 394 31.54 15.35 9.95
C TRP A 394 32.41 15.45 8.69
N GLU A 395 33.06 16.59 8.46
CA GLU A 395 33.99 16.77 7.34
C GLU A 395 35.29 15.97 7.53
N GLY A 396 35.72 15.72 8.78
CA GLY A 396 36.93 14.97 9.11
C GLY A 396 36.70 13.61 9.78
N SER A 397 35.45 13.13 9.86
CA SER A 397 35.12 11.89 10.57
C SER A 397 35.48 10.65 9.76
N THR A 398 36.15 9.70 10.42
CA THR A 398 36.34 8.34 9.89
C THR A 398 35.12 7.47 10.19
N ILE A 399 34.99 6.33 9.51
CA ILE A 399 33.91 5.36 9.76
C ILE A 399 33.92 4.89 11.23
N LEU A 400 35.09 4.65 11.80
CA LEU A 400 35.24 4.29 13.21
C LEU A 400 34.86 5.44 14.16
N GLY A 401 35.08 6.70 13.75
CA GLY A 401 34.59 7.87 14.48
C GLY A 401 33.06 7.92 14.53
N ILE A 402 32.40 7.63 13.41
CA ILE A 402 30.93 7.54 13.32
C ILE A 402 30.40 6.37 14.16
N GLU A 403 31.11 5.24 14.16
CA GLU A 403 30.76 4.08 15.00
C GLU A 403 30.87 4.38 16.50
N LYS A 404 31.91 5.11 16.90
CA LYS A 404 32.06 5.57 18.29
C LYS A 404 30.85 6.42 18.73
N VAL A 405 30.37 7.33 17.87
CA VAL A 405 29.17 8.13 18.14
C VAL A 405 27.94 7.24 18.33
N ARG A 406 27.77 6.21 17.48
CA ARG A 406 26.66 5.25 17.62
C ARG A 406 26.68 4.59 19.00
N ILE A 407 27.83 4.04 19.39
CA ILE A 407 28.00 3.34 20.67
C ILE A 407 27.78 4.27 21.86
N GLU A 408 28.31 5.50 21.81
CA GLU A 408 28.25 6.41 22.97
C GLU A 408 26.87 7.04 23.18
N LEU A 409 26.13 7.29 22.10
CA LEU A 409 24.84 7.97 22.18
C LEU A 409 23.66 7.01 22.27
N ARG A 410 23.77 5.76 21.78
CA ARG A 410 22.62 4.83 21.72
C ARG A 410 21.91 4.63 23.07
N ASP A 411 22.66 4.52 24.17
CA ASP A 411 22.07 4.22 25.48
C ASP A 411 21.36 5.44 26.10
N ILE A 412 21.64 6.65 25.62
CA ILE A 412 21.00 7.89 26.11
C ILE A 412 19.85 8.35 25.21
N ILE A 413 19.69 7.76 24.02
CA ILE A 413 18.59 8.07 23.09
C ILE A 413 17.22 7.82 23.73
N GLN A 414 17.13 6.84 24.65
CA GLN A 414 15.91 6.54 25.40
C GLN A 414 15.35 7.74 26.21
N PHE A 415 16.19 8.74 26.51
CA PHE A 415 15.78 9.94 27.25
C PHE A 415 15.17 11.01 26.35
N LEU A 416 15.18 10.84 25.03
CA LEU A 416 14.36 11.65 24.14
C LEU A 416 12.91 11.32 24.46
N ASP A 417 12.16 12.33 24.92
CA ASP A 417 10.73 12.16 25.10
C ASP A 417 10.18 11.70 23.75
N SER A 418 9.42 10.60 23.73
CA SER A 418 8.49 10.36 22.63
C SER A 418 7.73 11.67 22.49
N GLU A 419 7.81 12.33 21.33
CA GLU A 419 7.12 13.60 21.12
C GLU A 419 5.63 13.38 21.44
N ASN A 420 5.24 13.70 22.68
CA ASN A 420 3.86 13.92 23.06
C ASN A 420 3.55 15.23 22.36
N THR A 421 3.24 15.16 21.07
CA THR A 421 2.65 16.30 20.38
C THR A 421 1.43 16.67 21.20
N PRO A 422 1.43 17.84 21.88
CA PRO A 422 0.32 18.20 22.73
C PRO A 422 -0.96 18.21 21.89
N ILE A 423 -2.03 17.66 22.45
CA ILE A 423 -3.32 17.67 21.80
C ILE A 423 -3.90 19.07 21.98
N TYR A 424 -4.18 19.74 20.86
CA TYR A 424 -4.76 21.08 20.86
C TYR A 424 -6.24 21.01 20.53
N PHE A 425 -7.02 21.85 21.23
CA PHE A 425 -8.43 22.09 20.95
C PHE A 425 -8.59 23.56 20.55
N THR A 426 -9.12 23.80 19.35
CA THR A 426 -9.36 25.15 18.81
C THR A 426 -10.84 25.42 18.64
N MET A 427 -11.18 26.68 18.39
CA MET A 427 -12.53 27.14 18.05
C MET A 427 -12.44 28.14 16.90
N PHE A 428 -11.78 27.72 15.82
CA PHE A 428 -11.69 28.51 14.59
C PHE A 428 -12.88 28.19 13.69
N GLU A 429 -13.45 29.19 13.03
CA GLU A 429 -14.57 29.07 12.12
C GLU A 429 -14.15 28.27 10.87
N ASP A 430 -14.81 27.13 10.67
CA ASP A 430 -14.66 26.28 9.49
C ASP A 430 -15.74 26.64 8.45
N GLU A 431 -15.65 26.16 7.22
CA GLU A 431 -16.69 26.44 6.22
C GLU A 431 -16.96 25.23 5.33
N PHE A 432 -18.21 25.09 4.89
CA PHE A 432 -18.53 24.15 3.83
C PHE A 432 -18.09 24.77 2.50
N THR A 433 -17.08 24.19 1.84
CA THR A 433 -16.50 24.73 0.60
C THR A 433 -17.34 24.44 -0.65
N GLY A 434 -18.49 23.78 -0.48
CA GLY A 434 -19.44 23.47 -1.53
C GLY A 434 -20.71 22.81 -0.98
N LYS A 435 -21.65 22.49 -1.88
CA LYS A 435 -22.84 21.73 -1.49
C LYS A 435 -22.48 20.25 -1.31
N ALA A 436 -23.12 19.63 -0.32
CA ALA A 436 -23.11 18.18 -0.21
C ALA A 436 -23.67 17.58 -1.50
N HIS A 437 -22.97 16.60 -2.07
CA HIS A 437 -23.34 15.97 -3.32
C HIS A 437 -23.28 14.46 -3.21
N GLU A 438 -24.19 13.80 -3.92
CA GLU A 438 -24.22 12.34 -3.98
C GLU A 438 -23.03 11.85 -4.81
N HIS A 439 -22.28 10.91 -4.25
CA HIS A 439 -21.13 10.30 -4.89
C HIS A 439 -21.49 8.89 -5.33
N GLN A 440 -21.27 8.56 -6.61
CA GLN A 440 -21.48 7.21 -7.08
C GLN A 440 -20.36 6.29 -6.56
N LEU A 441 -20.71 5.27 -5.78
CA LEU A 441 -19.75 4.28 -5.32
C LEU A 441 -19.44 3.31 -6.47
N VAL A 442 -18.15 3.16 -6.75
CA VAL A 442 -17.66 2.22 -7.76
C VAL A 442 -17.26 0.92 -7.07
N TYR A 443 -18.06 -0.14 -7.26
CA TYR A 443 -17.88 -1.46 -6.63
C TYR A 443 -16.79 -2.32 -7.29
N HIS A 444 -15.66 -1.73 -7.67
CA HIS A 444 -14.54 -2.48 -8.25
C HIS A 444 -13.78 -3.26 -7.17
N PHE A 445 -14.38 -4.34 -6.67
CA PHE A 445 -13.67 -5.39 -5.93
C PHE A 445 -13.13 -6.50 -6.84
N ASN A 446 -13.28 -6.36 -8.17
CA ASN A 446 -12.73 -7.34 -9.08
C ASN A 446 -11.20 -7.21 -9.13
N ASP A 447 -10.60 -8.25 -8.57
CA ASP A 447 -9.27 -8.77 -8.86
C ASP A 447 -9.19 -9.16 -10.35
N LEU A 448 -9.40 -8.20 -11.25
CA LEU A 448 -9.19 -8.36 -12.69
C LEU A 448 -7.78 -8.90 -12.94
N ASP A 449 -6.82 -8.55 -12.07
CA ASP A 449 -5.46 -9.08 -12.13
C ASP A 449 -5.38 -10.56 -11.73
N ALA A 450 -6.07 -11.03 -10.67
CA ALA A 450 -6.14 -12.47 -10.37
C ALA A 450 -6.95 -13.26 -11.40
N TYR A 451 -8.05 -12.71 -11.90
CA TYR A 451 -8.79 -13.30 -13.02
C TYR A 451 -7.88 -13.45 -14.24
N LYS A 452 -7.13 -12.38 -14.57
CA LYS A 452 -6.16 -12.39 -15.67
C LYS A 452 -5.08 -13.46 -15.47
N ARG A 453 -4.51 -13.55 -14.27
CA ARG A 453 -3.50 -14.57 -13.92
C ARG A 453 -4.06 -16.00 -14.00
N LYS A 454 -5.31 -16.22 -13.57
CA LYS A 454 -5.98 -17.53 -13.63
C LYS A 454 -6.19 -17.97 -15.07
N VAL A 455 -6.66 -17.07 -15.94
CA VAL A 455 -6.83 -17.34 -17.37
C VAL A 455 -5.47 -17.64 -18.01
N GLU A 456 -4.43 -16.85 -17.71
CA GLU A 456 -3.09 -17.07 -18.23
C GLU A 456 -2.48 -18.41 -17.81
N GLN A 457 -2.65 -18.79 -16.54
CA GLN A 457 -2.15 -20.06 -16.00
C GLN A 457 -2.88 -21.25 -16.62
N TYR A 458 -4.21 -21.20 -16.71
CA TYR A 458 -5.00 -22.27 -17.31
C TYR A 458 -4.61 -22.52 -18.78
N LEU A 459 -4.44 -21.44 -19.56
CA LEU A 459 -4.01 -21.55 -20.96
C LEU A 459 -2.60 -22.16 -21.11
N LYS A 460 -1.70 -21.88 -20.17
CA LYS A 460 -0.36 -22.50 -20.15
C LYS A 460 -0.42 -23.99 -19.78
N GLU A 461 -1.27 -24.37 -18.83
CA GLU A 461 -1.49 -25.76 -18.43
C GLU A 461 -2.13 -26.59 -19.55
N GLN A 462 -3.03 -25.99 -20.33
CA GLN A 462 -3.71 -26.62 -21.48
C GLN A 462 -2.88 -26.57 -22.79
N SER A 463 -1.57 -26.32 -22.71
CA SER A 463 -0.69 -26.22 -23.87
C SER A 463 -0.67 -27.46 -24.78
N THR A 464 -1.06 -28.64 -24.27
CA THR A 464 -1.19 -29.89 -25.03
C THR A 464 -2.54 -30.07 -25.75
N HIS A 465 -3.51 -29.20 -25.51
CA HIS A 465 -4.80 -29.24 -26.21
C HIS A 465 -4.58 -29.01 -27.72
N PHE A 466 -5.22 -29.80 -28.58
CA PHE A 466 -4.96 -29.82 -30.02
C PHE A 466 -5.00 -28.42 -30.68
N VAL A 467 -6.00 -27.62 -30.32
CA VAL A 467 -6.18 -26.27 -30.89
C VAL A 467 -5.14 -25.27 -30.36
N ILE A 468 -4.81 -25.32 -29.07
CA ILE A 468 -3.77 -24.46 -28.47
C ILE A 468 -2.38 -24.86 -29.00
N HIS A 469 -2.16 -26.15 -29.19
CA HIS A 469 -0.96 -26.69 -29.81
C HIS A 469 -0.78 -26.16 -31.24
N LYS A 470 -1.84 -26.12 -32.06
CA LYS A 470 -1.80 -25.51 -33.40
C LYS A 470 -1.41 -24.03 -33.35
N LEU A 471 -2.03 -23.25 -32.46
CA LEU A 471 -1.71 -21.83 -32.26
C LEU A 471 -0.24 -21.62 -31.88
N ARG A 472 0.29 -22.46 -30.99
CA ARG A 472 1.69 -22.40 -30.55
C ARG A 472 2.68 -22.81 -31.65
N HIS A 473 2.34 -23.77 -32.50
CA HIS A 473 3.24 -24.28 -33.54
C HIS A 473 3.05 -23.62 -34.91
N ASN A 474 2.42 -22.44 -34.96
CA ASN A 474 2.17 -21.69 -36.20
C ASN A 474 1.41 -22.49 -37.28
N LEU A 475 0.45 -23.32 -36.87
CA LEU A 475 -0.38 -24.08 -37.79
C LEU A 475 -1.72 -23.35 -38.04
N PRO A 476 -2.23 -23.32 -39.29
CA PRO A 476 -3.53 -22.71 -39.59
C PRO A 476 -4.68 -23.30 -38.76
N ILE A 477 -5.60 -22.43 -38.39
CA ILE A 477 -6.78 -22.77 -37.58
C ILE A 477 -8.07 -22.41 -38.31
N THR A 478 -9.08 -23.25 -38.17
CA THR A 478 -10.41 -23.02 -38.74
C THR A 478 -11.35 -22.36 -37.73
N GLN A 479 -12.39 -21.70 -38.20
CA GLN A 479 -13.42 -21.08 -37.35
C GLN A 479 -14.05 -22.09 -36.37
N VAL A 480 -14.33 -23.32 -36.82
CA VAL A 480 -14.91 -24.39 -35.98
C VAL A 480 -13.94 -24.81 -34.86
N GLU A 481 -12.64 -24.88 -35.15
CA GLU A 481 -11.62 -25.18 -34.15
C GLU A 481 -11.50 -24.06 -33.10
N LEU A 482 -11.60 -22.79 -33.50
CA LEU A 482 -11.61 -21.66 -32.55
C LEU A 482 -12.88 -21.64 -31.70
N GLU A 483 -14.05 -21.89 -32.29
CA GLU A 483 -15.33 -21.94 -31.55
C GLU A 483 -15.35 -23.09 -30.54
N SER A 484 -14.62 -24.18 -30.79
CA SER A 484 -14.49 -25.29 -29.84
C SER A 484 -13.75 -24.93 -28.55
N LEU A 485 -13.01 -23.81 -28.52
CA LEU A 485 -12.31 -23.34 -27.32
C LEU A 485 -13.23 -22.64 -26.33
N ASP A 486 -14.34 -22.05 -26.77
CA ASP A 486 -15.29 -21.37 -25.90
C ASP A 486 -15.82 -22.27 -24.76
N PRO A 487 -16.37 -23.48 -25.02
CA PRO A 487 -16.82 -24.37 -23.94
C PRO A 487 -15.65 -24.90 -23.10
N LEU A 488 -14.46 -25.08 -23.68
CA LEU A 488 -13.28 -25.52 -22.92
C LEU A 488 -12.80 -24.45 -21.92
N LEU A 489 -12.89 -23.18 -22.30
CA LEU A 489 -12.47 -22.07 -21.44
C LEU A 489 -13.54 -21.75 -20.39
N PHE A 490 -14.80 -21.64 -20.80
CA PHE A 490 -15.87 -21.07 -19.97
C PHE A 490 -16.74 -22.11 -19.26
N GLU A 491 -16.96 -23.30 -19.84
CA GLU A 491 -17.80 -24.34 -19.23
C GLU A 491 -16.97 -25.38 -18.47
N GLN A 492 -15.90 -25.90 -19.09
CA GLN A 492 -15.07 -26.96 -18.49
C GLN A 492 -13.91 -26.42 -17.66
N GLY A 493 -13.32 -25.29 -18.05
CA GLY A 493 -12.14 -24.69 -17.42
C GLY A 493 -12.41 -23.92 -16.12
N ASN A 494 -13.68 -23.74 -15.75
CA ASN A 494 -14.08 -23.01 -14.55
C ASN A 494 -13.52 -21.57 -14.52
N LEU A 495 -13.31 -20.96 -15.70
CA LEU A 495 -12.78 -19.60 -15.87
C LEU A 495 -13.86 -18.52 -15.82
N GLY A 496 -15.14 -18.87 -15.63
CA GLY A 496 -16.24 -17.90 -15.62
C GLY A 496 -16.94 -17.78 -16.98
N THR A 497 -17.73 -16.73 -17.16
CA THR A 497 -18.54 -16.51 -18.36
C THR A 497 -17.82 -15.73 -19.45
N LYS A 498 -18.23 -15.92 -20.71
CA LYS A 498 -17.72 -15.14 -21.86
C LYS A 498 -17.89 -13.62 -21.67
N ALA A 499 -18.95 -13.19 -20.99
CA ALA A 499 -19.19 -11.78 -20.68
C ALA A 499 -18.15 -11.20 -19.70
N GLU A 500 -17.72 -11.97 -18.70
CA GLU A 500 -16.66 -11.58 -17.76
C GLU A 500 -15.31 -11.48 -18.46
N PHE A 501 -15.04 -12.41 -19.39
CA PHE A 501 -13.85 -12.38 -20.24
C PHE A 501 -13.79 -11.12 -21.11
N THR A 502 -14.86 -10.79 -21.84
CA THR A 502 -14.94 -9.58 -22.66
C THR A 502 -14.81 -8.31 -21.81
N LYS A 503 -15.35 -8.30 -20.59
CA LYS A 503 -15.19 -7.19 -19.65
C LYS A 503 -13.74 -7.03 -19.18
N ALA A 504 -12.99 -8.13 -19.00
CA ALA A 504 -11.63 -8.13 -18.49
C ALA A 504 -10.54 -7.79 -19.53
N TYR A 505 -10.75 -8.22 -20.79
CA TYR A 505 -9.77 -8.12 -21.86
C TYR A 505 -10.22 -7.29 -23.07
N GLY A 506 -11.47 -6.85 -23.13
CA GLY A 506 -12.07 -6.20 -24.30
C GLY A 506 -12.46 -7.19 -25.40
N GLU A 507 -12.97 -6.67 -26.52
CA GLU A 507 -13.21 -7.48 -27.72
C GLU A 507 -11.89 -7.67 -28.48
N GLN A 508 -11.38 -8.90 -28.50
CA GLN A 508 -10.20 -9.30 -29.28
C GLN A 508 -10.40 -10.69 -29.90
N PRO A 509 -9.77 -10.99 -31.06
CA PRO A 509 -9.80 -12.33 -31.63
C PRO A 509 -9.18 -13.36 -30.68
N LEU A 510 -9.96 -14.40 -30.34
CA LEU A 510 -9.59 -15.38 -29.31
C LEU A 510 -8.26 -16.09 -29.59
N GLY A 511 -7.98 -16.43 -30.86
CA GLY A 511 -6.75 -17.11 -31.24
C GLY A 511 -5.49 -16.26 -31.05
N LYS A 512 -5.52 -14.97 -31.44
CA LYS A 512 -4.44 -14.00 -31.17
C LYS A 512 -4.22 -13.81 -29.68
N PHE A 513 -5.30 -13.69 -28.91
CA PHE A 513 -5.25 -13.57 -27.46
C PHE A 513 -4.55 -14.78 -26.82
N ILE A 514 -5.00 -16.00 -27.12
CA ILE A 514 -4.40 -17.22 -26.58
C ILE A 514 -2.92 -17.30 -26.96
N ARG A 515 -2.58 -17.01 -28.21
CA ARG A 515 -1.19 -17.03 -28.67
C ARG A 515 -0.32 -16.01 -27.95
N SER A 516 -0.86 -14.84 -27.60
CA SER A 516 -0.14 -13.83 -26.81
C SER A 516 0.22 -14.28 -25.40
N ILE A 517 -0.51 -15.25 -24.85
CA ILE A 517 -0.30 -15.82 -23.51
C ILE A 517 0.64 -17.03 -23.54
N VAL A 518 0.44 -17.95 -24.49
CA VAL A 518 1.23 -19.19 -24.56
C VAL A 518 2.54 -19.03 -25.32
N GLY A 519 2.67 -17.98 -26.14
CA GLY A 519 3.83 -17.73 -27.00
C GLY A 519 3.86 -18.62 -28.24
N LEU A 520 4.74 -18.29 -29.20
CA LEU A 520 5.04 -19.14 -30.35
C LEU A 520 6.17 -20.12 -30.00
N ASP A 521 6.09 -21.35 -30.49
CA ASP A 521 7.19 -22.29 -30.35
C ASP A 521 8.43 -21.81 -31.12
N ILE A 522 9.59 -21.87 -30.47
CA ILE A 522 10.84 -21.35 -31.03
C ILE A 522 11.30 -22.13 -32.27
N GLN A 523 11.01 -23.44 -32.35
CA GLN A 523 11.34 -24.24 -33.53
C GLN A 523 10.39 -23.92 -34.67
N ALA A 524 9.10 -23.77 -34.39
CA ALA A 524 8.13 -23.33 -35.39
C ALA A 524 8.48 -21.93 -35.96
N ALA A 525 8.86 -20.99 -35.09
CA ALA A 525 9.32 -19.67 -35.50
C ALA A 525 10.58 -19.75 -36.38
N LYS A 526 11.60 -20.50 -35.96
CA LYS A 526 12.82 -20.70 -36.74
C LYS A 526 12.57 -21.35 -38.09
N LEU A 527 11.70 -22.36 -38.14
CA LEU A 527 11.30 -23.03 -39.39
C LEU A 527 10.60 -22.07 -40.35
N ALA A 528 9.71 -21.21 -39.85
CA ALA A 528 9.04 -20.21 -40.68
C ALA A 528 10.04 -19.22 -41.31
N PHE A 529 11.09 -18.84 -40.57
CA PHE A 529 12.15 -17.96 -41.08
C PHE A 529 13.24 -18.71 -41.86
N ALA A 530 13.29 -20.04 -41.83
CA ALA A 530 14.35 -20.83 -42.45
C ALA A 530 14.40 -20.63 -43.98
N GLU A 531 13.24 -20.49 -44.63
CA GLU A 531 13.16 -20.23 -46.07
C GLU A 531 13.78 -18.88 -46.46
N ILE A 532 13.60 -17.84 -45.63
CA ILE A 532 14.22 -16.53 -45.85
C ILE A 532 15.72 -16.59 -45.59
N LEU A 533 16.14 -17.35 -44.56
CA LEU A 533 17.54 -17.53 -44.16
C LEU A 533 18.34 -18.40 -45.15
N SER A 534 17.71 -19.34 -45.88
CA SER A 534 18.43 -20.29 -46.74
C SER A 534 18.87 -19.72 -48.09
N HIS A 535 18.25 -18.64 -48.56
CA HIS A 535 18.47 -18.11 -49.91
C HIS A 535 19.39 -16.89 -49.97
N GLN A 536 19.90 -16.39 -48.84
CA GLN A 536 20.77 -15.20 -48.78
C GLN A 536 21.82 -15.29 -47.66
N THR A 537 22.96 -14.62 -47.83
CA THR A 537 23.96 -14.47 -46.78
C THR A 537 23.70 -13.18 -46.00
N PHE A 538 23.21 -13.31 -44.77
CA PHE A 538 22.95 -12.16 -43.90
C PHE A 538 24.16 -11.81 -43.04
N ASN A 539 24.34 -10.52 -42.79
CA ASN A 539 25.37 -10.01 -41.87
C ASN A 539 24.92 -10.13 -40.40
N ALA A 540 25.84 -9.91 -39.46
CA ALA A 540 25.58 -10.07 -38.03
C ALA A 540 24.43 -9.19 -37.50
N GLN A 541 24.23 -7.98 -38.04
CA GLN A 541 23.14 -7.09 -37.63
C GLN A 541 21.78 -7.58 -38.14
N GLN A 542 21.72 -8.06 -39.38
CA GLN A 542 20.53 -8.64 -39.99
C GLN A 542 20.10 -9.93 -39.27
N ILE A 543 21.05 -10.81 -38.95
CA ILE A 543 20.79 -12.04 -38.18
C ILE A 543 20.24 -11.69 -36.79
N LYS A 544 20.91 -10.76 -36.08
CA LYS A 544 20.45 -10.29 -34.77
C LYS A 544 19.04 -9.70 -34.82
N PHE A 545 18.68 -9.00 -35.91
CA PHE A 545 17.34 -8.46 -36.11
C PHE A 545 16.29 -9.57 -36.25
N ILE A 546 16.57 -10.59 -37.07
CA ILE A 546 15.68 -11.76 -37.23
C ILE A 546 15.55 -12.54 -35.91
N ASP A 547 16.65 -12.75 -35.19
CA ASP A 547 16.62 -13.40 -33.87
C ASP A 547 15.78 -12.59 -32.87
N THR A 548 15.81 -11.26 -32.94
CA THR A 548 14.98 -10.39 -32.11
C THR A 548 13.50 -10.58 -32.45
N ILE A 549 13.14 -10.68 -33.73
CA ILE A 549 11.77 -10.99 -34.17
C ILE A 549 11.33 -12.36 -33.63
N ILE A 550 12.16 -13.39 -33.77
CA ILE A 550 11.87 -14.75 -33.30
C ILE A 550 11.66 -14.77 -31.78
N ASN A 551 12.50 -14.07 -31.02
CA ASN A 551 12.36 -13.96 -29.57
C ASN A 551 11.05 -13.24 -29.19
N PHE A 552 10.69 -12.18 -29.91
CA PHE A 552 9.43 -11.48 -29.71
C PHE A 552 8.23 -12.37 -30.01
N LEU A 553 8.23 -13.12 -31.11
CA LEU A 553 7.19 -14.11 -31.42
C LEU A 553 7.10 -15.19 -30.33
N THR A 554 8.24 -15.64 -29.79
CA THR A 554 8.29 -16.66 -28.74
C THR A 554 7.67 -16.16 -27.43
N VAL A 555 7.90 -14.90 -27.07
CA VAL A 555 7.43 -14.33 -25.79
C VAL A 555 6.05 -13.70 -25.90
N LYS A 556 5.75 -13.00 -26.99
CA LYS A 556 4.52 -12.22 -27.19
C LYS A 556 3.52 -12.89 -28.11
N GLY A 557 3.88 -14.00 -28.76
CA GLY A 557 3.00 -14.77 -29.66
C GLY A 557 2.70 -14.11 -31.00
N VAL A 558 2.68 -12.78 -31.07
CA VAL A 558 2.40 -11.98 -32.26
C VAL A 558 3.38 -10.82 -32.36
N VAL A 559 3.70 -10.42 -33.58
CA VAL A 559 4.50 -9.22 -33.87
C VAL A 559 3.84 -8.46 -34.99
N GLU A 560 3.27 -7.30 -34.68
CA GLU A 560 2.68 -6.41 -35.68
C GLU A 560 3.78 -5.78 -36.55
N PRO A 561 3.64 -5.74 -37.90
CA PRO A 561 4.67 -5.20 -38.78
C PRO A 561 5.13 -3.78 -38.46
N ALA A 562 4.23 -2.94 -37.92
CA ALA A 562 4.56 -1.58 -37.51
C ALA A 562 5.64 -1.52 -36.41
N MET A 563 5.70 -2.52 -35.52
CA MET A 563 6.71 -2.56 -34.45
C MET A 563 8.14 -2.66 -34.99
N LEU A 564 8.34 -3.13 -36.23
CA LEU A 564 9.66 -3.23 -36.85
C LEU A 564 10.33 -1.86 -37.11
N PHE A 565 9.59 -0.78 -36.93
CA PHE A 565 10.04 0.62 -37.02
C PHE A 565 10.10 1.32 -35.65
N GLU A 566 9.93 0.57 -34.56
CA GLU A 566 9.96 1.06 -33.18
C GLU A 566 11.02 0.32 -32.35
N SER A 567 11.33 0.82 -31.15
CA SER A 567 12.24 0.13 -30.22
C SER A 567 11.57 -1.16 -29.72
N PRO A 568 12.28 -2.30 -29.60
CA PRO A 568 13.73 -2.46 -29.64
C PRO A 568 14.33 -2.77 -31.02
N PHE A 569 13.51 -2.81 -32.08
CA PHE A 569 13.99 -3.12 -33.43
C PHE A 569 14.85 -1.98 -33.99
N THR A 570 14.53 -0.73 -33.64
CA THR A 570 15.33 0.44 -34.00
C THR A 570 16.64 0.59 -33.21
N ASP A 571 16.84 -0.19 -32.14
CA ASP A 571 18.08 -0.18 -31.36
C ASP A 571 19.26 -0.80 -32.15
N ILE A 572 18.96 -1.64 -33.14
CA ILE A 572 19.96 -2.23 -34.05
C ILE A 572 20.29 -1.25 -35.19
N ASN A 573 19.28 -0.56 -35.73
CA ASN A 573 19.42 0.46 -36.76
C ASN A 573 18.30 1.48 -36.65
N SER A 574 18.62 2.79 -36.70
CA SER A 574 17.65 3.87 -36.51
C SER A 574 16.48 3.87 -37.51
N ASN A 575 16.65 3.25 -38.68
CA ASN A 575 15.60 3.12 -39.69
C ASN A 575 14.88 1.75 -39.63
N GLY A 576 15.07 0.98 -38.55
CA GLY A 576 14.45 -0.33 -38.33
C GLY A 576 14.77 -1.33 -39.43
N ILE A 577 13.75 -2.08 -39.87
CA ILE A 577 13.88 -3.05 -40.96
C ILE A 577 14.34 -2.41 -42.27
N GLY A 578 13.91 -1.18 -42.57
CA GLY A 578 14.25 -0.47 -43.81
C GLY A 578 15.70 0.01 -43.89
N GLY A 579 16.40 0.07 -42.76
CA GLY A 579 17.85 0.36 -42.72
C GLY A 579 18.73 -0.89 -42.84
N LEU A 580 18.17 -2.08 -42.64
CA LEU A 580 18.91 -3.33 -42.54
C LEU A 580 18.71 -4.26 -43.74
N PHE A 581 17.56 -4.21 -44.41
CA PHE A 581 17.24 -5.09 -45.52
C PHE A 581 16.87 -4.28 -46.77
N ASP A 582 17.11 -4.84 -47.96
CA ASP A 582 16.58 -4.25 -49.18
C ASP A 582 15.03 -4.35 -49.21
N ASN A 583 14.40 -3.57 -50.09
CA ASN A 583 12.94 -3.52 -50.17
C ASN A 583 12.31 -4.89 -50.47
N ALA A 584 12.99 -5.76 -51.23
CA ALA A 584 12.45 -7.07 -51.58
C ALA A 584 12.45 -8.02 -50.38
N VAL A 585 13.53 -8.02 -49.59
CA VAL A 585 13.67 -8.86 -48.39
C VAL A 585 12.83 -8.32 -47.24
N ALA A 586 12.80 -7.00 -47.04
CA ALA A 586 11.94 -6.38 -46.03
C ALA A 586 10.46 -6.72 -46.27
N THR A 587 10.00 -6.67 -47.53
CA THR A 587 8.62 -7.05 -47.89
C THR A 587 8.35 -8.53 -47.61
N LYS A 588 9.31 -9.42 -47.91
CA LYS A 588 9.16 -10.86 -47.59
C LYS A 588 9.04 -11.12 -46.09
N ILE A 589 9.84 -10.43 -45.27
CA ILE A 589 9.78 -10.56 -43.80
C ILE A 589 8.43 -10.05 -43.27
N ILE A 590 7.94 -8.91 -43.77
CA ILE A 590 6.62 -8.37 -43.39
C ILE A 590 5.50 -9.34 -43.77
N ASN A 591 5.47 -9.82 -45.01
CA ASN A 591 4.45 -10.77 -45.48
C ASN A 591 4.49 -12.08 -44.69
N LEU A 592 5.69 -12.55 -44.31
CA LEU A 592 5.83 -13.72 -43.46
C LEU A 592 5.23 -13.47 -42.07
N LEU A 593 5.47 -12.31 -41.47
CA LEU A 593 4.89 -11.94 -40.18
C LEU A 593 3.37 -11.82 -40.24
N GLU A 594 2.83 -11.25 -41.32
CA GLU A 594 1.39 -11.21 -41.57
C GLU A 594 0.82 -12.62 -41.69
N THR A 595 1.48 -13.52 -42.41
CA THR A 595 1.08 -14.93 -42.54
C THR A 595 1.11 -15.64 -41.18
N ILE A 596 2.17 -15.44 -40.39
CA ILE A 596 2.29 -15.98 -39.04
C ILE A 596 1.16 -15.43 -38.17
N ASN A 597 0.87 -14.12 -38.20
CA ASN A 597 -0.22 -13.51 -37.43
C ASN A 597 -1.60 -14.02 -37.86
N HIS A 598 -1.81 -14.21 -39.17
CA HIS A 598 -3.06 -14.71 -39.72
C HIS A 598 -3.33 -16.17 -39.34
N ASN A 599 -2.30 -17.01 -39.16
CA ASN A 599 -2.48 -18.38 -38.66
C ASN A 599 -3.08 -18.47 -37.24
N ALA A 600 -3.13 -17.36 -36.48
CA ALA A 600 -3.85 -17.27 -35.21
C ALA A 600 -5.27 -16.70 -35.34
N GLU A 601 -5.71 -16.38 -36.54
CA GLU A 601 -7.07 -15.95 -36.87
C GLU A 601 -7.75 -17.07 -37.66
N ALA A 602 -9.08 -17.16 -37.59
CA ALA A 602 -9.80 -18.11 -38.42
C ALA A 602 -9.57 -17.78 -39.90
N ALA A 603 -9.14 -18.79 -40.66
CA ALA A 603 -9.08 -18.74 -42.12
C ALA A 603 -10.47 -18.79 -42.77
#